data_AF-G7IXV1-F1
#
_entry.id   AF-G7IXV1-F1
#
_cell.length_a   1.000
_cell.length_b   1.000
_cell.length_c   1.000
_cell.angle_alpha   90.00
_cell.angle_beta   90.00
_cell.angle_gamma   90.00
#
_symmetry.space_group_name_H-M   'P 1'
#
loop_
_entity.id
_entity.type
_entity.pdbx_description
1 polymer ?
#
loop_
_entity_poly.entity_id
_entity_poly.type
_entity_poly.pdbx_seq_one_letter_code
_entity_poly.pdbx_strand_id
1 'polypeptide(L)'
;MPKSFFEIYSLQSDSWRKLDLDMPTRHLNTDSEVYFNGVCHWLGKSTDVTYVMSFDFSNEVFFSKPLPLEDVHNDFDVNLAVLCPLLQY
;
A
#
# COMPACT_ATOMS: atom_id res chain seq x y z
N MET A 1 -6.37 -0.36 -18.27
CA MET A 1 -6.11 -1.37 -17.23
C MET A 1 -7.45 -1.79 -16.64
N PRO A 2 -7.69 -3.08 -16.35
CA PRO A 2 -8.92 -3.49 -15.66
C PRO A 2 -9.00 -2.83 -14.29
N LYS A 3 -10.20 -2.44 -13.86
CA LYS A 3 -10.44 -1.83 -12.55
C LYS A 3 -10.15 -2.87 -11.46
N SER A 4 -9.19 -2.61 -10.60
CA SER A 4 -8.96 -3.44 -9.42
C SER A 4 -10.12 -3.27 -8.43
N PHE A 5 -10.51 -4.34 -7.76
CA PHE A 5 -11.47 -4.28 -6.65
C PHE A 5 -10.77 -4.74 -5.37
N PHE A 6 -11.11 -4.09 -4.26
CA PHE A 6 -10.55 -4.39 -2.95
C PHE A 6 -11.66 -4.80 -2.01
N GLU A 7 -11.37 -5.76 -1.13
CA GLU A 7 -12.29 -6.20 -0.09
C GLU A 7 -11.58 -6.18 1.25
N ILE A 8 -12.29 -5.75 2.28
CA ILE A 8 -11.83 -5.79 3.66
C ILE A 8 -12.60 -6.87 4.41
N TYR A 9 -11.88 -7.73 5.09
CA TYR A 9 -12.45 -8.68 6.02
C TYR A 9 -12.49 -8.08 7.42
N SER A 10 -13.67 -8.09 8.04
CA SER A 10 -13.86 -7.65 9.41
C SER A 10 -14.00 -8.86 10.33
N LEU A 11 -13.08 -8.99 11.28
CA LEU A 11 -13.16 -10.01 12.32
C LEU A 11 -14.36 -9.79 13.26
N GLN A 12 -14.78 -8.53 13.46
CA GLN A 12 -15.88 -8.21 14.35
C GLN A 12 -17.23 -8.72 13.81
N SER A 13 -17.42 -8.62 12.50
CA SER A 13 -18.66 -9.00 11.82
C SER A 13 -18.56 -10.31 11.05
N ASP A 14 -17.40 -10.98 11.09
CA ASP A 14 -17.06 -12.18 10.32
C ASP A 14 -17.52 -12.10 8.86
N SER A 15 -17.19 -10.98 8.21
CA SER A 15 -17.72 -10.68 6.88
C SER A 15 -16.74 -9.90 6.02
N TRP A 16 -16.89 -10.08 4.70
CA TRP A 16 -16.19 -9.32 3.68
C TRP A 16 -17.04 -8.14 3.23
N ARG A 17 -16.40 -6.99 3.04
CA ARG A 17 -17.01 -5.78 2.47
C ARG A 17 -16.16 -5.27 1.32
N LYS A 18 -16.80 -4.89 0.22
CA LYS A 18 -16.13 -4.21 -0.90
C LYS A 18 -15.77 -2.77 -0.53
N LEU A 19 -14.55 -2.39 -0.87
CA LEU A 19 -14.09 -1.01 -0.86
C LEU A 19 -14.30 -0.43 -2.26
N ASP A 20 -15.20 0.54 -2.39
CA ASP A 20 -15.41 1.26 -3.66
C ASP A 20 -14.41 2.42 -3.77
N LEU A 21 -13.14 2.06 -3.92
CA LEU A 21 -12.02 2.98 -4.06
C LEU A 21 -11.31 2.71 -5.38
N ASP A 22 -11.00 3.78 -6.12
CA ASP A 22 -10.21 3.67 -7.35
C ASP A 22 -8.72 3.67 -6.99
N MET A 23 -8.21 2.49 -6.63
CA MET A 23 -6.85 2.32 -6.13
C MET A 23 -5.97 1.60 -7.16
N PRO A 24 -4.71 2.05 -7.37
CA PRO A 24 -3.77 1.38 -8.26
C PRO A 24 -3.50 -0.08 -7.88
N THR A 25 -3.13 -0.89 -8.88
CA THR A 25 -2.79 -2.29 -8.68
C THR A 25 -1.59 -2.46 -7.75
N ARG A 26 -1.69 -3.40 -6.80
CA ARG A 26 -0.59 -3.81 -5.93
C ARG A 26 0.58 -4.36 -6.75
N HIS A 27 1.81 -4.05 -6.34
CA HIS A 27 2.99 -4.70 -6.89
C HIS A 27 3.05 -6.14 -6.38
N LEU A 28 2.66 -7.11 -7.21
CA LEU A 28 2.50 -8.51 -6.77
C LEU A 28 3.82 -9.22 -6.41
N ASN A 29 4.97 -8.69 -6.84
CA ASN A 29 6.29 -9.30 -6.60
C ASN A 29 7.01 -8.72 -5.37
N THR A 30 6.34 -8.04 -4.46
CA THR A 30 6.98 -7.48 -3.25
C THR A 30 6.21 -7.91 -2.00
N ASP A 31 6.89 -8.59 -1.08
CA ASP A 31 6.38 -8.91 0.27
C ASP A 31 6.49 -7.72 1.23
N SER A 32 6.33 -6.51 0.70
CA SER A 32 6.61 -5.25 1.39
C SER A 32 5.33 -4.60 1.90
N GLU A 33 4.58 -5.31 2.75
CA GLU A 33 3.49 -4.74 3.53
C GLU A 33 3.96 -4.40 4.94
N VAL A 34 3.67 -3.19 5.38
CA VAL A 34 3.95 -2.74 6.76
C VAL A 34 2.67 -2.18 7.36
N TYR A 35 2.24 -2.75 8.47
CA TYR A 35 1.19 -2.16 9.29
C TYR A 35 1.81 -1.33 10.41
N PHE A 36 1.51 -0.04 10.46
CA PHE A 36 1.98 0.87 11.49
C PHE A 36 0.93 1.93 11.82
N ASN A 37 0.67 2.12 13.12
CA ASN A 37 -0.21 3.18 13.64
C ASN A 37 -1.61 3.25 12.97
N GLY A 38 -2.26 2.10 12.76
CA GLY A 38 -3.60 2.05 12.16
C GLY A 38 -3.61 2.12 10.62
N VAL A 39 -2.44 2.23 9.99
CA VAL A 39 -2.28 2.36 8.55
C VAL A 39 -1.51 1.16 8.00
N CYS A 40 -2.02 0.54 6.94
CA CYS A 40 -1.26 -0.44 6.17
C CYS A 40 -0.60 0.26 4.98
N HIS A 41 0.69 0.01 4.80
CA HIS A 41 1.49 0.56 3.73
C HIS A 41 2.01 -0.57 2.85
N TRP A 42 1.98 -0.39 1.53
CA TRP A 42 2.53 -1.36 0.58
C TRP A 42 3.00 -0.69 -0.71
N LEU A 43 3.72 -1.43 -1.54
CA LEU A 43 4.17 -0.95 -2.84
C LEU A 43 3.10 -1.20 -3.92
N GLY A 44 2.71 -0.14 -4.61
CA GLY A 44 1.89 -0.18 -5.82
C GLY A 44 2.75 0.07 -7.05
N LYS A 45 2.32 -0.41 -8.23
CA LYS A 45 3.06 -0.16 -9.47
C LYS A 45 2.16 0.11 -10.65
N SER A 46 2.51 1.16 -11.37
CA SER A 46 2.05 1.45 -12.72
C SER A 46 3.14 1.11 -13.74
N THR A 47 2.89 1.30 -15.04
CA THR A 47 3.86 1.02 -16.10
C THR A 47 5.24 1.63 -15.84
N ASP A 48 5.27 2.86 -15.31
CA ASP A 48 6.49 3.66 -15.26
C ASP A 48 6.81 4.20 -13.86
N VAL A 49 5.92 3.98 -12.89
CA VAL A 49 6.05 4.56 -11.54
C VAL A 49 5.67 3.55 -10.47
N THR A 50 6.55 3.44 -9.47
CA THR A 50 6.27 2.72 -8.21
C THR A 50 5.80 3.72 -7.16
N TYR A 51 4.76 3.33 -6.42
CA TYR A 51 4.12 4.15 -5.40
C TYR A 51 4.22 3.48 -4.04
N VAL A 52 4.35 4.27 -2.99
CA VAL A 52 3.93 3.86 -1.65
C VAL A 52 2.44 4.13 -1.54
N MET A 53 1.68 3.06 -1.41
CA MET A 53 0.27 3.09 -1.08
C MET A 53 0.12 3.02 0.44
N SER A 54 -0.84 3.75 0.98
CA SER A 54 -1.16 3.75 2.41
C SER A 54 -2.66 3.74 2.58
N PHE A 55 -3.19 2.85 3.42
CA PHE A 55 -4.61 2.76 3.73
C PHE A 55 -4.85 2.86 5.23
N ASP A 56 -5.57 3.89 5.63
CA ASP A 56 -6.01 4.12 7.00
C ASP A 56 -7.32 3.36 7.24
N PHE A 57 -7.27 2.33 8.08
CA PHE A 57 -8.46 1.53 8.40
C PHE A 57 -9.50 2.26 9.23
N SER A 58 -9.12 3.30 9.97
CA SER A 58 -10.03 4.04 10.84
C SER A 58 -10.91 5.00 10.03
N ASN A 59 -10.32 5.66 9.04
CA ASN A 59 -10.99 6.64 8.20
C ASN A 59 -11.36 6.10 6.80
N GLU A 60 -10.90 4.90 6.46
CA GLU A 60 -11.10 4.24 5.17
C GLU A 60 -10.64 5.05 3.96
N VAL A 61 -9.55 5.79 4.14
CA VAL A 61 -8.95 6.63 3.11
C VAL A 61 -7.64 6.02 2.65
N PHE A 62 -7.41 6.06 1.34
CA PHE A 62 -6.14 5.68 0.75
C PHE A 62 -5.34 6.91 0.32
N PHE A 63 -4.03 6.77 0.38
CA PHE A 63 -3.08 7.77 -0.09
C PHE A 63 -2.03 7.06 -0.93
N SER A 64 -1.60 7.73 -2.01
CA SER A 64 -0.51 7.27 -2.85
C SER A 64 0.56 8.34 -2.93
N LYS A 65 1.81 7.97 -2.74
CA LYS A 65 2.95 8.84 -3.00
C LYS A 65 3.91 8.14 -3.95
N PRO A 66 4.34 8.76 -5.06
CA PRO A 66 5.37 8.17 -5.91
C PRO A 66 6.66 8.05 -5.10
N LEU A 67 7.38 6.94 -5.29
CA LEU A 67 8.72 6.81 -4.74
C LEU A 67 9.67 7.79 -5.46
N PRO A 68 10.64 8.38 -4.75
CA PRO A 68 11.65 9.25 -5.35
C PRO A 68 12.74 8.45 -6.09
N LEU A 69 12.35 7.36 -6.77
CA LEU A 69 13.25 6.48 -7.49
C LEU A 69 13.29 6.92 -8.96
N GLU A 70 14.39 7.55 -9.37
CA GLU A 70 14.69 7.77 -10.79
C GLU A 70 14.98 6.41 -11.46
N ASP A 71 14.19 6.05 -12.48
CA ASP A 71 14.45 4.95 -13.42
C ASP A 71 15.06 3.68 -12.81
N VAL A 72 14.47 3.17 -11.73
CA VAL A 72 14.82 1.85 -11.24
C VAL A 72 14.21 0.84 -12.20
N HIS A 73 15.02 0.41 -13.17
CA HIS A 73 14.79 -0.76 -13.99
C HIS A 73 14.25 -1.89 -13.10
N ASN A 74 13.25 -2.61 -13.61
CA ASN A 74 12.37 -3.59 -12.96
C ASN A 74 13.03 -4.75 -12.17
N ASP A 75 14.32 -4.69 -11.84
CA ASP A 75 15.17 -5.78 -11.39
C ASP A 75 15.69 -5.63 -9.95
N PHE A 76 15.20 -4.64 -9.18
CA PHE A 76 15.58 -4.49 -7.77
C PHE A 76 14.41 -4.79 -6.83
N ASP A 77 14.69 -5.63 -5.83
CA ASP A 77 13.77 -5.88 -4.72
C ASP A 77 13.71 -4.65 -3.81
N VAL A 78 12.62 -3.89 -3.90
CA VAL A 78 12.37 -2.74 -3.04
C VAL A 78 11.69 -3.25 -1.75
N ASN A 79 12.30 -2.94 -0.61
CA ASN A 79 11.72 -3.21 0.71
C ASN A 79 11.11 -1.93 1.29
N LEU A 80 9.87 -2.03 1.78
CA LEU A 80 9.21 -0.93 2.49
C LEU A 80 9.42 -1.07 3.99
N ALA A 81 9.91 -0.01 4.64
CA ALA A 81 10.01 0.10 6.10
C ALA A 81 9.44 1.43 6.57
N VAL A 82 8.75 1.42 7.71
CA VAL A 82 8.17 2.62 8.33
C VAL A 82 8.93 2.90 9.62
N LEU A 83 9.50 4.10 9.73
CA LEU A 83 10.28 4.52 10.90
C LEU A 83 9.37 5.26 11.88
N CYS A 84 9.40 4.86 13.15
CA CYS A 84 8.70 5.55 14.23
C CYS A 84 9.60 6.68 14.77
N PRO A 85 9.22 7.98 14.65
CA PRO A 85 10.07 9.09 15.10
C PRO A 85 10.24 9.16 16.62
N LEU A 86 9.53 8.36 17.41
CA LEU A 86 9.65 8.31 18.87
C LEU A 86 10.88 7.52 19.38
N LEU A 87 11.73 7.02 18.49
CA LEU A 87 12.99 6.33 18.82
C LEU A 87 14.21 7.06 18.26
N GLN A 88 14.21 8.40 18.30
CA GLN A 88 15.45 9.17 18.15
C GLN A 88 16.10 9.26 19.53
N TYR A 89 17.11 8.42 19.76
CA TYR A 89 18.03 8.52 20.90
C TYR A 89 18.92 9.76 20.79
#